data_AF-A0A2V9P7V8-F1
#
_entry.id   AF-A0A2V9P7V8-F1
#
_cell.length_a   1.000
_cell.length_b   1.000
_cell.length_c   1.000
_cell.angle_alpha   90.00
_cell.angle_beta   90.00
_cell.angle_gamma   90.00
#
_symmetry.space_group_name_H-M   'P 1'
#
loop_
_entity.id
_entity.type
_entity.pdbx_description
1 polymer ?
#
loop_
_entity_poly.entity_id
_entity_poly.type
_entity_poly.pdbx_seq_one_letter_code
_entity_poly.pdbx_strand_id
1 'polypeptide(L)'
;MRKTTFWGAACSLIFVALSSAGNQESWTFRGQIADSQCALNVHSLTRSHQEMLKSKSMGGNSAACALYCVKYLGGNFVLTTKKHVYHLDNQELAQKFVGLKVKVSGALDSKTDTIHV
;
A
#
# COMPACT_ATOMS: atom_id res chain seq x y z
N MET A 1 -44.29 -22.92 -34.41
CA MET A 1 -44.17 -22.41 -33.02
C MET A 1 -44.00 -23.60 -32.09
N ARG A 2 -42.79 -23.83 -31.56
CA ARG A 2 -42.50 -24.95 -30.65
C ARG A 2 -41.57 -24.42 -29.55
N LYS A 3 -42.05 -24.49 -28.31
CA LYS A 3 -41.37 -24.06 -27.08
C LYS A 3 -40.51 -25.22 -26.57
N THR A 4 -39.23 -24.98 -26.27
CA THR A 4 -38.35 -25.89 -25.50
C THR A 4 -37.31 -25.02 -24.76
N THR A 5 -37.61 -24.60 -23.52
CA THR A 5 -37.13 -25.18 -22.24
C THR A 5 -35.62 -25.04 -22.00
N PHE A 6 -35.31 -24.10 -21.09
CA PHE A 6 -34.05 -23.93 -20.38
C PHE A 6 -33.55 -25.25 -19.78
N TRP A 7 -32.27 -25.56 -19.96
CA TRP A 7 -31.55 -26.45 -19.05
C TRP A 7 -30.23 -25.78 -18.66
N GLY A 8 -30.22 -25.26 -17.43
CA GLY A 8 -29.05 -24.64 -16.83
C GLY A 8 -28.04 -25.71 -16.40
N ALA A 9 -26.80 -25.52 -16.79
CA ALA A 9 -25.64 -26.18 -16.20
C ALA A 9 -24.70 -25.09 -15.70
N ALA A 10 -24.92 -24.63 -14.47
CA ALA A 10 -24.01 -23.72 -13.78
C ALA A 10 -22.84 -24.55 -13.22
N CYS A 11 -21.77 -24.70 -14.00
CA CYS A 11 -20.48 -25.21 -13.52
C CYS A 11 -19.85 -24.17 -12.57
N SER A 12 -20.06 -24.35 -11.27
CA SER A 12 -19.41 -23.56 -10.23
C SER A 12 -17.96 -24.05 -10.08
N LEU A 13 -17.01 -23.28 -10.63
CA LEU A 13 -15.57 -23.49 -10.39
C LEU A 13 -15.23 -23.00 -8.99
N ILE A 14 -15.03 -23.94 -8.06
CA ILE A 14 -14.53 -23.65 -6.72
C ILE A 14 -13.01 -23.48 -6.82
N PHE A 15 -12.53 -22.23 -6.83
CA PHE A 15 -11.13 -21.92 -6.62
C PHE A 15 -10.80 -22.06 -5.14
N VAL A 16 -10.14 -23.15 -4.75
CA VAL A 16 -9.54 -23.28 -3.41
C VAL A 16 -8.22 -22.53 -3.44
N ALA A 17 -8.18 -21.34 -2.85
CA ALA A 17 -6.95 -20.60 -2.62
C ALA A 17 -6.15 -21.29 -1.51
N LEU A 18 -5.06 -21.94 -1.88
CA LEU A 18 -4.13 -22.57 -0.94
C LEU A 18 -3.22 -21.48 -0.35
N SER A 19 -3.56 -20.97 0.82
CA SER A 19 -2.72 -20.00 1.56
C SER A 19 -1.55 -20.73 2.21
N SER A 20 -0.38 -20.69 1.58
CA SER A 20 0.87 -21.09 2.22
C SER A 20 1.27 -20.06 3.27
N ALA A 21 0.92 -20.30 4.54
CA ALA A 21 1.52 -19.60 5.67
C ALA A 21 2.96 -20.10 5.87
N GLY A 22 3.86 -19.69 4.98
CA GLY A 22 5.28 -19.92 5.13
C GLY A 22 5.80 -19.10 6.30
N ASN A 23 6.63 -19.71 7.15
CA ASN A 23 7.31 -19.05 8.25
C ASN A 23 8.27 -17.99 7.67
N GLN A 24 7.76 -16.76 7.49
CA GLN A 24 8.52 -15.68 6.87
C GLN A 24 9.52 -15.13 7.89
N GLU A 25 10.81 -15.19 7.55
CA GLU A 25 11.88 -14.65 8.38
C GLU A 25 11.64 -13.15 8.62
N SER A 26 11.57 -12.75 9.89
CA SER A 26 11.30 -11.35 10.26
C SER A 26 12.58 -10.52 10.17
N TRP A 27 12.55 -9.42 9.43
CA TRP A 27 13.65 -8.47 9.28
C TRP A 27 13.28 -7.09 9.82
N THR A 28 14.29 -6.26 10.03
CA THR A 28 14.08 -4.86 10.45
C THR A 28 14.46 -3.90 9.33
N PHE A 29 13.46 -3.14 8.88
CA PHE A 29 13.55 -2.12 7.84
C PHE A 29 13.61 -0.74 8.46
N ARG A 30 14.28 0.22 7.80
CA ARG A 30 14.42 1.59 8.28
C ARG A 30 14.04 2.57 7.18
N GLY A 31 13.12 3.48 7.49
CA GLY A 31 12.59 4.40 6.50
C GLY A 31 11.69 5.44 7.14
N GLN A 32 10.95 6.15 6.29
CA GLN A 32 9.92 7.09 6.69
C GLN A 32 8.55 6.54 6.26
N ILE A 33 7.52 6.73 7.08
CA ILE A 33 6.15 6.44 6.64
C ILE A 33 5.66 7.60 5.77
N ALA A 34 5.28 7.30 4.53
CA ALA A 34 4.78 8.25 3.53
C ALA A 34 3.56 7.66 2.80
N ASP A 35 2.97 8.41 1.86
CA ASP A 35 1.96 7.89 0.94
C ASP A 35 2.57 7.30 -0.33
N SER A 36 1.85 6.34 -0.93
CA SER A 36 2.25 5.67 -2.16
C SER A 36 2.39 6.61 -3.35
N GLN A 37 1.53 7.62 -3.48
CA GLN A 37 1.46 8.44 -4.70
C GLN A 37 2.66 9.36 -4.84
N CYS A 38 3.13 9.93 -3.73
CA CYS A 38 4.36 10.70 -3.68
C CYS A 38 5.58 9.77 -3.71
N ALA A 39 5.58 8.65 -2.98
CA ALA A 39 6.74 7.76 -2.91
C ALA A 39 7.04 7.03 -4.24
N LEU A 40 6.01 6.67 -5.02
CA LEU A 40 6.13 5.88 -6.24
C LEU A 40 6.13 6.71 -7.53
N ASN A 41 6.29 8.03 -7.43
CA ASN A 41 6.24 8.94 -8.59
C ASN A 41 4.93 8.83 -9.40
N VAL A 42 3.80 8.74 -8.71
CA VAL A 42 2.49 8.88 -9.36
C VAL A 42 2.15 10.37 -9.50
N HIS A 43 2.36 11.16 -8.44
CA HIS A 43 2.09 12.60 -8.43
C HIS A 43 3.30 13.45 -7.96
N SER A 44 4.48 12.86 -7.75
CA SER A 44 5.73 13.58 -7.45
C SER A 44 6.91 13.04 -8.25
N LEU A 45 7.48 13.88 -9.12
CA LEU A 45 8.64 13.55 -9.95
C LEU A 45 9.88 13.21 -9.11
N THR A 46 10.03 13.85 -7.95
CA THR A 46 11.17 13.64 -7.05
C THR A 46 11.00 12.48 -6.07
N ARG A 47 9.87 11.74 -6.14
CA ARG A 47 9.49 10.73 -5.15
C ARG A 47 9.41 11.29 -3.72
N SER A 48 8.90 12.52 -3.59
CA SER A 48 8.90 13.26 -2.32
C SER A 48 7.65 14.13 -2.19
N HIS A 49 7.50 14.84 -1.06
CA HIS A 49 6.41 15.81 -0.90
C HIS A 49 6.74 17.21 -1.41
N GLN A 50 7.96 17.44 -1.93
CA GLN A 50 8.46 18.80 -2.18
C GLN A 50 7.59 19.60 -3.16
N GLU A 51 7.14 18.99 -4.25
CA GLU A 51 6.29 19.67 -5.24
C GLU A 51 4.91 19.97 -4.66
N MET A 52 4.34 19.01 -3.93
CA MET A 52 3.01 19.19 -3.38
C MET A 52 2.96 20.25 -2.28
N LEU A 53 3.99 20.33 -1.45
CA LEU A 53 4.09 21.33 -0.39
C LEU A 53 4.21 22.77 -0.91
N LYS A 54 4.68 22.98 -2.16
CA LYS A 54 4.68 24.31 -2.79
C LYS A 54 3.26 24.80 -3.06
N SER A 55 2.34 23.90 -3.41
CA SER A 55 0.94 24.25 -3.71
C SER A 55 0.08 24.47 -2.46
N LYS A 56 0.45 23.85 -1.32
CA LYS A 56 -0.31 23.82 -0.05
C LYS A 56 -1.76 23.30 -0.17
N SER A 57 -2.18 22.76 -1.31
CA SER A 57 -3.55 22.29 -1.55
C SER A 57 -3.88 20.97 -0.84
N MET A 58 -2.86 20.22 -0.40
CA MET A 58 -3.00 18.92 0.25
C MET A 58 -2.42 18.89 1.68
N GLY A 59 -2.22 20.05 2.29
CA GLY A 59 -1.65 20.18 3.63
C GLY A 59 -0.34 20.98 3.65
N GLY A 60 0.08 21.37 4.86
CA GLY A 60 1.23 22.26 5.06
C GLY A 60 2.56 21.56 5.31
N ASN A 61 2.57 20.23 5.47
CA ASN A 61 3.77 19.43 5.69
C ASN A 61 3.60 18.01 5.15
N SER A 62 4.70 17.25 5.07
CA SER A 62 4.72 15.88 4.54
C SER A 62 3.70 14.95 5.19
N ALA A 63 3.50 15.05 6.51
CA ALA A 63 2.56 14.19 7.21
C ALA A 63 1.10 14.51 6.84
N ALA A 64 0.75 15.79 6.83
CA ALA A 64 -0.57 16.25 6.39
C ALA A 64 -0.84 15.87 4.92
N CYS A 65 0.17 16.01 4.04
CA CYS A 65 0.10 15.59 2.64
C CYS A 65 -0.19 14.09 2.50
N ALA A 66 0.55 13.24 3.21
CA ALA A 66 0.36 11.81 3.16
C ALA A 66 -1.01 11.38 3.72
N LEU A 67 -1.44 11.97 4.85
CA LEU A 67 -2.77 11.73 5.41
C LEU A 67 -3.88 12.14 4.45
N TYR A 68 -3.75 13.29 3.80
CA TYR A 68 -4.71 13.74 2.79
C TYR A 68 -4.77 12.78 1.61
N CYS A 69 -3.60 12.34 1.11
CA CYS A 69 -3.51 11.40 0.00
C CYS A 69 -4.22 10.08 0.30
N VAL A 70 -3.95 9.45 1.45
CA VAL A 70 -4.59 8.18 1.81
C VAL A 70 -6.09 8.37 2.02
N LYS A 71 -6.50 9.47 2.67
CA LYS A 71 -7.91 9.71 2.99
C LYS A 71 -8.78 10.07 1.78
N TYR A 72 -8.24 10.81 0.81
CA TYR A 72 -9.04 11.42 -0.25
C TYR A 72 -8.63 11.03 -1.67
N LEU A 73 -7.42 10.51 -1.88
CA LEU A 73 -6.89 10.18 -3.21
C LEU A 73 -6.69 8.68 -3.43
N GLY A 74 -7.07 7.84 -2.47
CA GLY A 74 -6.98 6.38 -2.57
C GLY A 74 -5.55 5.84 -2.50
N GLY A 75 -4.60 6.62 -1.98
CA GLY A 75 -3.24 6.14 -1.71
C GLY A 75 -3.19 5.19 -0.50
N ASN A 76 -2.05 4.54 -0.31
CA ASN A 76 -1.76 3.75 0.90
C ASN A 76 -0.53 4.29 1.61
N PHE A 77 -0.40 4.02 2.91
CA PHE A 77 0.83 4.21 3.65
C PHE A 77 1.87 3.17 3.24
N VAL A 78 3.08 3.65 3.04
CA VAL A 78 4.24 2.87 2.61
C VAL A 78 5.45 3.23 3.46
N LEU A 79 6.42 2.33 3.55
CA LEU A 79 7.73 2.64 4.11
C LEU A 79 8.67 3.05 2.97
N THR A 80 9.00 4.33 2.90
CA THR A 80 10.01 4.83 1.95
C THR A 80 11.41 4.78 2.55
N THR A 81 12.34 4.20 1.83
CA THR A 81 13.78 4.18 2.14
C THR A 81 14.53 5.01 1.09
N LYS A 82 15.86 5.10 1.22
CA LYS A 82 16.67 5.80 0.20
C LYS A 82 16.61 5.17 -1.19
N LYS A 83 16.32 3.87 -1.29
CA LYS A 83 16.45 3.10 -2.54
C LYS A 83 15.16 2.41 -2.95
N HIS A 84 14.21 2.25 -2.03
CA HIS A 84 13.06 1.39 -2.24
C HIS A 84 11.86 1.84 -1.41
N VAL A 85 10.68 1.46 -1.86
CA VAL A 85 9.39 1.75 -1.23
C VAL A 85 8.73 0.42 -0.98
N TYR A 86 8.41 0.13 0.28
CA TYR A 86 7.72 -1.09 0.66
C TYR A 86 6.26 -0.80 0.99
N HIS A 87 5.38 -1.68 0.53
CA HIS A 87 3.99 -1.71 0.98
C HIS A 87 3.94 -2.18 2.44
N LEU A 88 2.92 -1.70 3.15
CA LEU A 88 2.63 -2.12 4.52
C LEU A 88 1.21 -2.68 4.51
N ASP A 89 1.01 -3.87 5.07
CA ASP A 89 -0.33 -4.45 5.15
C ASP A 89 -1.18 -3.81 6.27
N ASN A 90 -0.55 -3.48 7.40
CA ASN A 90 -1.20 -2.84 8.54
C ASN A 90 -1.25 -1.31 8.41
N GLN A 91 -2.20 -0.81 7.63
CA GLN A 91 -2.39 0.61 7.36
C GLN A 91 -2.75 1.43 8.61
N GLU A 92 -3.52 0.87 9.54
CA GLU A 92 -3.92 1.55 10.79
C GLU A 92 -2.70 1.79 11.70
N LEU A 93 -1.80 0.82 11.78
CA LEU A 93 -0.55 0.97 12.52
C LEU A 93 0.34 2.01 11.84
N ALA A 94 0.52 1.92 10.52
CA ALA A 94 1.33 2.86 9.74
C ALA A 94 0.85 4.31 9.93
N GLN A 95 -0.48 4.53 9.95
CA GLN A 95 -1.08 5.85 10.12
C GLN A 95 -0.57 6.60 11.38
N LYS A 96 -0.29 5.88 12.47
CA LYS A 96 0.19 6.47 13.73
C LYS A 96 1.60 7.07 13.62
N PHE A 97 2.35 6.70 12.59
CA PHE A 97 3.75 7.10 12.40
C PHE A 97 3.99 7.90 11.11
N VAL A 98 2.93 8.39 10.47
CA VAL A 98 3.03 9.13 9.20
C VAL A 98 3.96 10.33 9.32
N GLY A 99 4.89 10.44 8.36
CA GLY A 99 5.91 11.48 8.32
C GLY A 99 7.11 11.23 9.25
N LEU A 100 7.06 10.23 10.14
CA LEU A 100 8.15 9.91 11.05
C LEU A 100 9.14 8.92 10.40
N LYS A 101 10.41 9.03 10.81
CA LYS A 101 11.41 7.99 10.54
C LYS A 101 11.26 6.88 11.58
N VAL A 102 11.07 5.65 11.11
CA VAL A 102 10.77 4.49 11.94
C VAL A 102 11.70 3.31 11.63
N LYS A 103 11.71 2.35 12.56
CA LYS A 103 12.15 0.98 12.29
C LYS A 103 10.89 0.11 12.24
N VAL A 104 10.76 -0.67 11.19
CA VAL A 104 9.65 -1.59 10.98
C VAL A 104 10.21 -3.00 11.07
N SER A 105 9.71 -3.81 12.00
CA SER A 105 10.08 -5.21 12.12
C SER A 105 8.93 -6.05 11.60
N GLY A 106 9.20 -6.92 10.63
CA GLY A 106 8.17 -7.68 9.94
C GLY A 106 8.75 -8.60 8.88
N ALA A 107 7.89 -9.35 8.23
CA ALA A 107 8.26 -10.32 7.21
C ALA A 107 8.03 -9.75 5.81
N LEU A 108 9.01 -9.86 4.92
CA LEU A 108 8.90 -9.31 3.56
C LEU A 108 8.39 -10.35 2.57
N ASP A 109 7.23 -10.10 1.98
CA ASP A 109 6.85 -10.74 0.73
C ASP A 109 7.58 -10.06 -0.43
N SER A 110 8.66 -10.70 -0.89
CA SER A 110 9.49 -10.20 -1.99
C SER A 110 8.81 -10.21 -3.36
N LYS A 111 7.65 -10.85 -3.51
CA LYS A 111 6.89 -10.83 -4.77
C LYS A 111 6.05 -9.55 -4.90
N THR A 112 5.62 -9.00 -3.77
CA THR A 112 4.72 -7.84 -3.72
C THR A 112 5.36 -6.62 -3.07
N ASP A 113 6.61 -6.74 -2.61
CA ASP A 113 7.31 -5.75 -1.78
C ASP A 113 6.51 -5.30 -0.56
N THR A 114 5.71 -6.21 0.02
CA THR A 114 4.88 -5.95 1.19
C THR A 114 5.58 -6.44 2.46
N ILE A 115 5.73 -5.56 3.44
CA ILE A 115 6.16 -5.95 4.78
C ILE A 115 4.90 -6.25 5.60
N HIS A 116 4.81 -7.48 6.08
CA HIS A 116 3.82 -7.94 7.03
C HIS A 116 4.24 -7.57 8.45
N VAL A 117 3.46 -6.70 9.10
CA VAL A 117 3.77 -6.05 10.39
C VAL A 117 2.73 -6.31 11.48
#